data_AF-A0A841DT82-F1
#
_entry.id   AF-A0A841DT82-F1
#
_cell.length_a   1.000
_cell.length_b   1.000
_cell.length_c   1.000
_cell.angle_alpha   90.00
_cell.angle_beta   90.00
_cell.angle_gamma   90.00
#
_symmetry.space_group_name_H-M   'P 1'
#
loop_
_entity.id
_entity.type
_entity.pdbx_description
1 polymer ?
#
loop_
_entity_poly.entity_id
_entity_poly.type
_entity_poly.pdbx_seq_one_letter_code
_entity_poly.pdbx_strand_id
1 'polypeptide(L)'
;MRRRPDQADLMAVIPWLADVLRSAGVQVVEEGNWQGRGVSGSFNPFGVLWHHTAARSSPSNPAPALNIVINGRSDLQGPLAHALVDYNGVFHIVSANRCNHAGAARASGPIPAGDGNTMLIGWEIDYDGVNQQMTAAQYDASLRATAAVLTQLGRDSSYARGHRETSTTGKIDPSFIDLDAMRSDVAALMANGGGVAGQAYRYLDQQHVAAVGATGTLTNLMWSPATDKVIQNWGSSKLAGRPIGYTHNGQQHVFARSSENTISHWWQVGMAIWNTSSGIRARIRSVRACGRVDRLPGIHMLSSTGISSTSSGAGPMVS
;
A
#
# COMPACT_ATOMS: atom_id res chain seq x y z
N MET A 1 10.01 26.40 42.48
CA MET A 1 8.67 25.93 42.05
C MET A 1 8.30 26.63 40.75
N ARG A 2 8.39 25.94 39.60
CA ARG A 2 7.73 26.33 38.35
C ARG A 2 7.22 25.04 37.72
N ARG A 3 5.90 24.83 37.78
CA ARG A 3 5.25 23.75 37.03
C ARG A 3 5.48 24.03 35.55
N ARG A 4 5.89 23.00 34.80
CA ARG A 4 5.83 23.03 33.34
C ARG A 4 4.35 23.18 32.96
N PRO A 5 4.00 24.01 31.97
CA PRO A 5 2.65 24.02 31.47
C PRO A 5 2.28 22.62 30.97
N ASP A 6 1.13 22.18 31.43
CA ASP A 6 0.30 21.07 31.03
C ASP A 6 0.19 20.94 29.51
N GLN A 7 0.55 19.76 28.98
CA GLN A 7 0.44 19.36 27.56
C GLN A 7 -1.00 19.19 27.06
N ALA A 8 -2.01 19.69 27.79
CA ALA A 8 -3.42 19.36 27.56
C ALA A 8 -4.12 20.25 26.51
N ASP A 9 -3.48 21.30 25.99
CA ASP A 9 -4.09 22.24 25.02
C ASP A 9 -3.36 22.36 23.67
N LEU A 10 -2.44 21.43 23.37
CA LEU A 10 -1.87 21.34 22.03
C LEU A 10 -2.91 20.69 21.10
N MET A 11 -3.55 21.50 20.25
CA MET A 11 -4.26 21.03 19.06
C MET A 11 -3.34 20.05 18.32
N ALA A 12 -3.65 18.75 18.38
CA ALA A 12 -2.80 17.77 17.72
C ALA A 12 -2.92 18.02 16.22
N VAL A 13 -1.79 18.15 15.52
CA VAL A 13 -1.73 18.19 14.06
C VAL A 13 -1.04 16.94 13.57
N ILE A 14 -1.34 16.51 12.33
CA ILE A 14 -0.73 15.32 11.71
C ILE A 14 0.14 15.68 10.48
N PRO A 15 1.13 16.59 10.61
CA PRO A 15 1.97 17.01 9.49
C PRO A 15 2.80 15.85 8.90
N TRP A 16 2.95 14.76 9.65
CA TRP A 16 3.61 13.53 9.26
C TRP A 16 2.79 12.67 8.28
N LEU A 17 1.52 12.98 8.03
CA LEU A 17 0.60 12.10 7.30
C LEU A 17 1.14 11.70 5.91
N ALA A 18 1.54 12.67 5.10
CA ALA A 18 2.03 12.41 3.74
C ALA A 18 3.24 11.49 3.72
N ASP A 19 4.19 11.69 4.63
CA ASP A 19 5.41 10.88 4.72
C ASP A 19 5.14 9.46 5.21
N VAL A 20 4.24 9.31 6.20
CA VAL A 20 3.79 8.00 6.68
C VAL A 20 3.14 7.22 5.55
N LEU A 21 2.24 7.82 4.78
CA LEU A 21 1.60 7.15 3.64
C LEU A 21 2.62 6.75 2.56
N ARG A 22 3.52 7.66 2.18
CA ARG A 22 4.59 7.37 1.20
C ARG A 22 5.49 6.23 1.67
N SER A 23 5.83 6.18 2.94
CA SER A 23 6.67 5.11 3.51
C SER A 23 6.02 3.72 3.40
N ALA A 24 4.68 3.68 3.39
CA ALA A 24 3.89 2.47 3.20
C ALA A 24 3.69 2.10 1.71
N GLY A 25 4.30 2.86 0.79
CA GLY A 25 4.17 2.65 -0.65
C GLY A 25 2.89 3.22 -1.27
N VAL A 26 2.15 4.06 -0.53
CA VAL A 26 0.95 4.74 -1.05
C VAL A 26 1.38 5.93 -1.92
N GLN A 27 0.73 6.08 -3.08
CA GLN A 27 0.92 7.25 -3.94
C GLN A 27 0.20 8.44 -3.32
N VAL A 28 0.91 9.57 -3.18
CA VAL A 28 0.42 10.74 -2.45
C VAL A 28 0.53 11.99 -3.31
N VAL A 29 -0.57 12.74 -3.40
CA VAL A 29 -0.65 14.12 -3.90
C VAL A 29 -0.99 15.03 -2.74
N GLU A 30 -0.26 16.14 -2.58
CA GLU A 30 -0.50 17.14 -1.54
C GLU A 30 -1.31 18.31 -2.10
N GLU A 31 -2.51 18.55 -1.57
CA GLU A 31 -3.45 19.52 -2.14
C GLU A 31 -3.26 20.93 -1.56
N GLY A 32 -2.47 21.76 -2.22
CA GLY A 32 -2.26 23.17 -1.82
C GLY A 32 -1.77 23.31 -0.38
N ASN A 33 -2.41 24.17 0.42
CA ASN A 33 -2.07 24.39 1.83
C ASN A 33 -2.65 23.31 2.77
N TRP A 34 -2.52 22.03 2.44
CA TRP A 34 -3.09 20.94 3.25
C TRP A 34 -2.59 20.95 4.70
N GLN A 35 -1.36 21.39 4.94
CA GLN A 35 -0.79 21.48 6.30
C GLN A 35 -1.48 22.54 7.17
N GLY A 36 -1.96 23.63 6.56
CA GLY A 36 -2.69 24.69 7.26
C GLY A 36 -4.21 24.62 7.11
N ARG A 37 -4.75 23.69 6.33
CA ARG A 37 -6.20 23.53 6.11
C ARG A 37 -6.82 22.78 7.29
N GLY A 38 -8.00 23.21 7.72
CA GLY A 38 -8.75 22.60 8.82
C GLY A 38 -9.94 23.45 9.25
N VAL A 39 -10.71 22.95 10.21
CA VAL A 39 -11.79 23.70 10.89
C VAL A 39 -11.48 23.89 12.37
N SER A 40 -12.20 24.79 13.04
CA SER A 40 -12.06 25.02 14.47
C SER A 40 -12.55 23.81 15.30
N GLY A 41 -11.99 23.67 16.50
CA GLY A 41 -12.32 22.61 17.46
C GLY A 41 -11.12 21.71 17.77
N SER A 42 -11.27 20.90 18.83
CA SER A 42 -10.20 20.00 19.27
C SER A 42 -9.91 18.92 18.24
N PHE A 43 -8.65 18.50 18.17
CA PHE A 43 -8.23 17.38 17.34
C PHE A 43 -7.17 16.58 18.09
N ASN A 44 -7.44 15.29 18.29
CA ASN A 44 -6.57 14.35 18.97
C ASN A 44 -6.87 12.94 18.44
N PRO A 45 -6.49 12.64 17.19
CA PRO A 45 -6.90 11.42 16.55
C PRO A 45 -6.20 10.20 17.14
N PHE A 46 -6.95 9.11 17.29
CA PHE A 46 -6.43 7.81 17.70
C PHE A 46 -7.05 6.66 16.91
N GLY A 47 -7.72 6.95 15.80
CA GLY A 47 -8.28 5.94 14.90
C GLY A 47 -8.44 6.46 13.48
N VAL A 48 -8.91 5.58 12.60
CA VAL A 48 -9.10 5.86 11.17
C VAL A 48 -10.53 5.51 10.77
N LEU A 49 -11.17 6.37 9.99
CA LEU A 49 -12.55 6.22 9.51
C LEU A 49 -12.60 6.23 7.98
N TRP A 50 -13.17 5.18 7.40
CA TRP A 50 -13.40 5.06 5.97
C TRP A 50 -14.81 5.54 5.62
N HIS A 51 -14.91 6.29 4.52
CA HIS A 51 -16.13 6.79 3.90
C HIS A 51 -16.14 6.39 2.43
N HIS A 52 -17.30 6.51 1.78
CA HIS A 52 -17.37 6.66 0.34
C HIS A 52 -18.03 7.99 -0.01
N THR A 53 -17.57 8.61 -1.09
CA THR A 53 -17.97 9.98 -1.44
C THR A 53 -19.37 10.07 -2.05
N ALA A 54 -19.93 8.93 -2.45
CA ALA A 54 -21.11 8.82 -3.32
C ALA A 54 -20.89 9.44 -4.72
N ALA A 55 -19.65 9.76 -5.09
CA ALA A 55 -19.30 10.24 -6.42
C ALA A 55 -18.75 9.08 -7.27
N ARG A 56 -19.31 8.90 -8.47
CA ARG A 56 -18.84 7.88 -9.41
C ARG A 56 -17.51 8.29 -10.02
N SER A 57 -16.47 7.53 -9.74
CA SER A 57 -15.11 7.75 -10.28
C SER A 57 -14.80 6.83 -11.45
N SER A 58 -13.80 7.16 -12.26
CA SER A 58 -13.36 6.36 -13.40
C SER A 58 -11.90 6.66 -13.76
N PRO A 59 -11.24 5.88 -14.64
CA PRO A 59 -9.90 6.23 -15.12
C PRO A 59 -9.80 7.62 -15.76
N SER A 60 -10.87 8.10 -16.40
CA SER A 60 -10.91 9.42 -17.06
C SER A 60 -11.31 10.56 -16.13
N ASN A 61 -11.90 10.24 -14.97
CA ASN A 61 -12.23 11.19 -13.91
C ASN A 61 -11.99 10.51 -12.55
N PRO A 62 -10.73 10.42 -12.10
CA PRO A 62 -10.39 9.56 -10.99
C PRO A 62 -10.76 10.14 -9.62
N ALA A 63 -10.84 11.47 -9.48
CA ALA A 63 -11.07 12.16 -8.21
C ALA A 63 -12.27 13.13 -8.25
N PRO A 64 -13.47 12.69 -8.68
CA PRO A 64 -14.64 13.56 -8.89
C PRO A 64 -15.06 14.37 -7.66
N ALA A 65 -14.87 13.85 -6.44
CA ALA A 65 -15.30 14.53 -5.23
C ALA A 65 -14.23 15.46 -4.63
N LEU A 66 -13.03 15.54 -5.19
CA LEU A 66 -11.89 16.23 -4.58
C LEU A 66 -12.20 17.68 -4.19
N ASN A 67 -12.84 18.45 -5.09
CA ASN A 67 -13.18 19.83 -4.80
C ASN A 67 -14.17 19.98 -3.63
N ILE A 68 -15.13 19.04 -3.51
CA ILE A 68 -16.10 19.00 -2.40
C ILE A 68 -15.40 18.58 -1.10
N VAL A 69 -14.49 17.62 -1.15
CA VAL A 69 -13.73 17.20 0.04
C VAL A 69 -12.83 18.32 0.56
N ILE A 70 -12.22 19.11 -0.33
CA ILE A 70 -11.38 20.25 0.05
C ILE A 70 -12.21 21.40 0.63
N ASN A 71 -13.24 21.85 -0.10
CA ASN A 71 -13.94 23.11 0.20
C ASN A 71 -15.20 22.92 1.06
N GLY A 72 -15.71 21.70 1.12
CA GLY A 72 -17.01 21.40 1.71
C GLY A 72 -18.16 21.61 0.74
N ARG A 73 -19.33 21.77 1.34
CA ARG A 73 -20.62 21.96 0.68
C ARG A 73 -21.38 23.09 1.38
N SER A 74 -22.48 23.53 0.80
CA SER A 74 -23.24 24.69 1.31
C SER A 74 -23.71 24.54 2.76
N ASP A 75 -23.99 23.32 3.20
CA ASP A 75 -24.43 22.97 4.56
C ASP A 75 -23.29 22.53 5.49
N LEU A 76 -22.07 22.32 4.99
CA LEU A 76 -20.95 21.84 5.79
C LEU A 76 -19.60 22.37 5.29
N GLN A 77 -18.98 23.20 6.11
CA GLN A 77 -17.64 23.73 5.85
C GLN A 77 -16.61 22.59 5.70
N GLY A 78 -15.80 22.66 4.65
CA GLY A 78 -14.66 21.77 4.49
C GLY A 78 -13.48 22.12 5.42
N PRO A 79 -12.46 21.27 5.48
CA PRO A 79 -12.32 20.01 4.74
C PRO A 79 -13.22 18.89 5.27
N LEU A 80 -13.69 18.02 4.38
CA LEU A 80 -14.57 16.89 4.69
C LEU A 80 -13.83 15.56 4.89
N ALA A 81 -12.50 15.56 4.79
CA ALA A 81 -11.65 14.42 5.11
C ALA A 81 -10.19 14.86 5.23
N HIS A 82 -9.35 13.96 5.74
CA HIS A 82 -7.91 14.20 5.77
C HIS A 82 -7.26 13.82 4.44
N ALA A 83 -7.78 12.81 3.75
CA ALA A 83 -7.45 12.52 2.37
C ALA A 83 -8.65 12.00 1.57
N LEU A 84 -8.61 12.24 0.26
CA LEU A 84 -9.45 11.57 -0.72
C LEU A 84 -8.65 10.49 -1.45
N VAL A 85 -9.27 9.35 -1.74
CA VAL A 85 -8.66 8.23 -2.47
C VAL A 85 -9.29 8.11 -3.84
N ASP A 86 -8.52 8.48 -4.88
CA ASP A 86 -9.00 8.48 -6.26
C ASP A 86 -9.24 7.05 -6.80
N TYR A 87 -9.83 6.93 -7.99
CA TYR A 87 -10.11 5.65 -8.67
C TYR A 87 -8.89 4.70 -8.74
N ASN A 88 -7.69 5.26 -8.85
CA ASN A 88 -6.42 4.53 -9.00
C ASN A 88 -5.73 4.22 -7.66
N GLY A 89 -6.34 4.58 -6.52
CA GLY A 89 -5.76 4.41 -5.20
C GLY A 89 -4.73 5.49 -4.82
N VAL A 90 -4.71 6.63 -5.52
CA VAL A 90 -3.87 7.78 -5.16
C VAL A 90 -4.54 8.56 -4.02
N PHE A 91 -3.78 8.83 -2.98
CA PHE A 91 -4.20 9.64 -1.84
C PHE A 91 -3.93 11.11 -2.09
N HIS A 92 -5.01 11.88 -2.28
CA HIS A 92 -4.98 13.34 -2.29
C HIS A 92 -5.11 13.83 -0.84
N ILE A 93 -4.00 14.25 -0.23
CA ILE A 93 -3.96 14.75 1.14
C ILE A 93 -4.54 16.16 1.19
N VAL A 94 -5.62 16.30 1.97
CA VAL A 94 -6.42 17.52 2.06
C VAL A 94 -6.14 18.28 3.34
N SER A 95 -5.85 17.63 4.46
CA SER A 95 -5.74 18.33 5.75
C SER A 95 -4.80 17.62 6.71
N ALA A 96 -3.96 18.40 7.41
CA ALA A 96 -3.21 17.96 8.58
C ALA A 96 -3.93 18.27 9.92
N ASN A 97 -5.10 18.91 9.85
CA ASN A 97 -5.85 19.39 11.02
C ASN A 97 -7.28 18.82 11.01
N ARG A 98 -8.06 19.17 12.03
CA ARG A 98 -9.47 18.79 12.19
C ARG A 98 -10.27 18.96 10.88
N CYS A 99 -11.04 17.93 10.53
CA CYS A 99 -11.97 17.91 9.40
C CYS A 99 -13.41 17.63 9.87
N ASN A 100 -14.40 18.08 9.08
CA ASN A 100 -15.81 17.82 9.31
C ASN A 100 -16.29 16.58 8.54
N HIS A 101 -16.05 15.39 9.08
CA HIS A 101 -16.27 14.14 8.33
C HIS A 101 -17.08 13.08 9.10
N ALA A 102 -16.78 12.86 10.38
CA ALA A 102 -17.42 11.83 11.21
C ALA A 102 -18.65 12.34 11.97
N GLY A 103 -18.63 13.61 12.40
CA GLY A 103 -19.66 14.18 13.26
C GLY A 103 -19.80 13.46 14.60
N ALA A 104 -21.01 13.48 15.17
CA ALA A 104 -21.31 12.78 16.42
C ALA A 104 -21.29 11.26 16.22
N ALA A 105 -20.37 10.60 16.91
CA ALA A 105 -20.15 9.17 16.86
C ALA A 105 -20.82 8.43 18.04
N ARG A 106 -21.41 7.27 17.75
CA ARG A 106 -21.73 6.24 18.75
C ARG A 106 -20.49 5.38 19.00
N ALA A 107 -20.48 4.68 20.15
CA ALA A 107 -19.38 3.77 20.47
C ALA A 107 -19.32 2.60 19.48
N SER A 108 -18.10 2.21 19.09
CA SER A 108 -17.84 1.08 18.19
C SER A 108 -16.46 0.47 18.44
N GLY A 109 -16.41 -0.71 19.04
CA GLY A 109 -15.19 -1.29 19.62
C GLY A 109 -14.45 -0.29 20.52
N PRO A 110 -13.16 0.05 20.29
CA PRO A 110 -12.43 0.96 21.16
C PRO A 110 -12.69 2.44 20.86
N ILE A 111 -13.48 2.77 19.82
CA ILE A 111 -13.88 4.16 19.55
C ILE A 111 -15.06 4.49 20.49
N PRO A 112 -14.91 5.43 21.45
CA PRO A 112 -15.99 5.81 22.35
C PRO A 112 -17.05 6.65 21.61
N ALA A 113 -18.22 6.81 22.22
CA ALA A 113 -19.19 7.80 21.77
C ALA A 113 -18.65 9.23 22.03
N GLY A 114 -19.00 10.18 21.16
CA GLY A 114 -18.54 11.56 21.29
C GLY A 114 -18.34 12.23 19.94
N ASP A 115 -17.40 13.17 19.88
CA ASP A 115 -17.09 13.90 18.65
C ASP A 115 -16.08 13.13 17.79
N GLY A 116 -16.57 12.45 16.76
CA GLY A 116 -15.74 11.67 15.83
C GLY A 116 -14.72 12.52 15.09
N ASN A 117 -15.01 13.80 14.83
CA ASN A 117 -14.06 14.71 14.16
C ASN A 117 -12.84 15.01 15.03
N THR A 118 -12.95 14.86 16.35
CA THR A 118 -11.81 14.95 17.27
C THR A 118 -10.95 13.69 17.22
N MET A 119 -11.59 12.52 17.08
CA MET A 119 -10.99 11.22 17.39
C MET A 119 -10.40 10.48 16.19
N LEU A 120 -10.78 10.85 14.96
CA LEU A 120 -10.56 10.02 13.77
C LEU A 120 -9.87 10.78 12.64
N ILE A 121 -8.97 10.09 11.94
CA ILE A 121 -8.44 10.49 10.63
C ILE A 121 -9.35 9.89 9.57
N GLY A 122 -9.71 10.67 8.54
CA GLY A 122 -10.77 10.30 7.60
C GLY A 122 -10.28 10.10 6.17
N TRP A 123 -10.65 8.97 5.56
CA TRP A 123 -10.49 8.69 4.13
C TRP A 123 -11.84 8.79 3.41
N GLU A 124 -11.94 9.67 2.43
CA GLU A 124 -13.05 9.73 1.48
C GLU A 124 -12.67 8.97 0.22
N ILE A 125 -13.26 7.79 0.01
CA ILE A 125 -12.88 6.92 -1.12
C ILE A 125 -13.86 7.14 -2.27
N ASP A 126 -13.34 7.48 -3.44
CA ASP A 126 -14.17 7.94 -4.56
C ASP A 126 -14.87 6.77 -5.27
N TYR A 127 -16.08 6.44 -4.84
CA TYR A 127 -17.01 5.53 -5.54
C TYR A 127 -18.46 5.82 -5.12
N ASP A 128 -19.42 5.48 -5.99
CA ASP A 128 -20.82 5.87 -5.76
C ASP A 128 -21.54 5.08 -4.65
N GLY A 129 -21.04 3.90 -4.26
CA GLY A 129 -21.62 3.08 -3.20
C GLY A 129 -23.02 2.54 -3.47
N VAL A 130 -23.50 2.61 -4.73
CA VAL A 130 -24.80 2.11 -5.20
C VAL A 130 -24.64 1.16 -6.40
N ASN A 131 -24.01 1.62 -7.48
CA ASN A 131 -23.77 0.88 -8.72
C ASN A 131 -22.27 0.75 -9.04
N GLN A 132 -21.41 1.12 -8.10
CA GLN A 132 -19.98 1.04 -8.15
C GLN A 132 -19.48 0.53 -6.80
N GLN A 133 -18.52 -0.40 -6.85
CA GLN A 133 -17.74 -0.83 -5.71
C GLN A 133 -16.36 -0.18 -5.77
N MET A 134 -15.68 -0.15 -4.64
CA MET A 134 -14.28 0.25 -4.56
C MET A 134 -13.42 -0.56 -5.54
N THR A 135 -12.48 0.09 -6.22
CA THR A 135 -11.51 -0.64 -7.05
C THR A 135 -10.52 -1.40 -6.16
N ALA A 136 -9.87 -2.44 -6.71
CA ALA A 136 -8.80 -3.13 -5.98
C ALA A 136 -7.65 -2.18 -5.59
N ALA A 137 -7.38 -1.17 -6.39
CA ALA A 137 -6.34 -0.18 -6.12
C ALA A 137 -6.71 0.74 -4.95
N GLN A 138 -7.95 1.21 -4.91
CA GLN A 138 -8.49 1.97 -3.78
C GLN A 138 -8.42 1.18 -2.48
N TYR A 139 -8.82 -0.10 -2.52
CA TYR A 139 -8.82 -0.97 -1.34
C TYR A 139 -7.39 -1.22 -0.84
N ASP A 140 -6.47 -1.68 -1.69
CA ASP A 140 -5.07 -1.95 -1.30
C ASP A 140 -4.37 -0.69 -0.76
N ALA A 141 -4.52 0.46 -1.42
CA ALA A 141 -3.93 1.71 -0.95
C ALA A 141 -4.52 2.15 0.41
N SER A 142 -5.84 2.00 0.59
CA SER A 142 -6.52 2.37 1.84
C SER A 142 -6.13 1.47 3.00
N LEU A 143 -5.92 0.17 2.75
CA LEU A 143 -5.40 -0.76 3.74
C LEU A 143 -3.98 -0.38 4.18
N ARG A 144 -3.06 -0.13 3.23
CA ARG A 144 -1.68 0.30 3.52
C ARG A 144 -1.64 1.60 4.31
N ALA A 145 -2.43 2.58 3.88
CA ALA A 145 -2.53 3.87 4.55
C ALA A 145 -3.03 3.72 5.98
N THR A 146 -4.08 2.92 6.18
CA THR A 146 -4.67 2.67 7.49
C THR A 146 -3.71 1.94 8.41
N ALA A 147 -3.04 0.89 7.94
CA ALA A 147 -2.02 0.15 8.72
C ALA A 147 -0.87 1.08 9.15
N ALA A 148 -0.37 1.91 8.24
CA ALA A 148 0.73 2.84 8.53
C ALA A 148 0.33 3.92 9.54
N VAL A 149 -0.86 4.50 9.39
CA VAL A 149 -1.39 5.52 10.31
C VAL A 149 -1.66 4.93 11.70
N LEU A 150 -2.27 3.75 11.79
CA LEU A 150 -2.52 3.11 13.09
C LEU A 150 -1.21 2.72 13.79
N THR A 151 -0.21 2.25 13.03
CA THR A 151 1.15 2.01 13.54
C THR A 151 1.76 3.30 14.09
N GLN A 152 1.67 4.42 13.35
CA GLN A 152 2.14 5.74 13.79
C GLN A 152 1.44 6.21 15.06
N LEU A 153 0.16 5.88 15.23
CA LEU A 153 -0.65 6.22 16.41
C LEU A 153 -0.46 5.24 17.58
N GLY A 154 0.32 4.17 17.41
CA GLY A 154 0.48 3.13 18.43
C GLY A 154 -0.81 2.34 18.71
N ARG A 155 -1.63 2.12 17.68
CA ARG A 155 -2.92 1.43 17.75
C ARG A 155 -2.92 0.20 16.84
N ASP A 156 -3.72 -0.80 17.21
CA ASP A 156 -3.96 -1.97 16.36
C ASP A 156 -5.11 -1.72 15.35
N SER A 157 -5.37 -2.70 14.49
CA SER A 157 -6.42 -2.61 13.46
C SER A 157 -7.84 -2.44 14.01
N SER A 158 -8.07 -2.74 15.29
CA SER A 158 -9.38 -2.56 15.92
C SER A 158 -9.78 -1.08 16.06
N TYR A 159 -8.89 -0.13 15.74
CA TYR A 159 -9.15 1.31 15.68
C TYR A 159 -9.51 1.82 14.27
N ALA A 160 -9.62 0.94 13.27
CA ALA A 160 -10.17 1.26 11.94
C ALA A 160 -11.69 1.01 11.88
N ARG A 161 -12.46 1.98 11.41
CA ARG A 161 -13.92 1.87 11.27
C ARG A 161 -14.41 2.31 9.90
N GLY A 162 -15.56 1.79 9.51
CA GLY A 162 -16.40 2.44 8.50
C GLY A 162 -17.39 3.41 9.17
N HIS A 163 -17.76 4.50 8.51
CA HIS A 163 -18.66 5.51 9.07
C HIS A 163 -20.00 4.93 9.58
N ARG A 164 -20.54 3.92 8.89
CA ARG A 164 -21.76 3.20 9.27
C ARG A 164 -21.66 2.52 10.63
N GLU A 165 -20.46 2.21 11.11
CA GLU A 165 -20.23 1.57 12.41
C GLU A 165 -20.28 2.59 13.56
N THR A 166 -19.94 3.85 13.30
CA THR A 166 -19.90 4.94 14.28
C THR A 166 -21.05 5.93 14.14
N SER A 167 -21.85 5.87 13.06
CA SER A 167 -22.89 6.87 12.80
C SER A 167 -24.02 6.87 13.84
N THR A 168 -24.48 8.04 14.25
CA THR A 168 -25.70 8.21 15.07
C THR A 168 -26.96 8.42 14.22
N THR A 169 -26.80 8.67 12.92
CA THR A 169 -27.89 9.06 12.00
C THR A 169 -28.19 8.02 10.93
N GLY A 170 -27.65 6.80 11.06
CA GLY A 170 -27.90 5.71 10.11
C GLY A 170 -27.15 5.85 8.77
N LYS A 171 -25.96 6.48 8.76
CA LYS A 171 -25.09 6.49 7.58
C LYS A 171 -24.75 5.06 7.14
N ILE A 172 -24.67 4.85 5.83
CA ILE A 172 -24.49 3.51 5.23
C ILE A 172 -23.06 3.27 4.73
N ASP A 173 -22.26 4.33 4.62
CA ASP A 173 -20.92 4.29 4.05
C ASP A 173 -19.90 3.68 5.02
N PRO A 174 -18.85 3.00 4.53
CA PRO A 174 -18.63 2.57 3.16
C PRO A 174 -19.53 1.38 2.77
N SER A 175 -20.07 1.40 1.55
CA SER A 175 -20.89 0.31 1.00
C SER A 175 -20.02 -0.77 0.35
N PHE A 176 -20.58 -1.98 0.18
CA PHE A 176 -19.95 -3.13 -0.53
C PHE A 176 -18.64 -3.66 0.05
N ILE A 177 -18.42 -3.42 1.33
CA ILE A 177 -17.23 -3.87 2.06
C ILE A 177 -17.65 -4.58 3.34
N ASP A 178 -16.94 -5.66 3.66
CA ASP A 178 -16.96 -6.27 4.98
C ASP A 178 -15.89 -5.59 5.84
N LEU A 179 -16.33 -4.94 6.92
CA LEU A 179 -15.44 -4.14 7.78
C LEU A 179 -14.65 -5.00 8.76
N ASP A 180 -15.10 -6.22 9.07
CA ASP A 180 -14.31 -7.17 9.83
C ASP A 180 -13.19 -7.75 8.97
N ALA A 181 -13.48 -8.07 7.70
CA ALA A 181 -12.46 -8.46 6.73
C ALA A 181 -11.44 -7.33 6.51
N MET A 182 -11.88 -6.08 6.37
CA MET A 182 -10.98 -4.92 6.27
C MET A 182 -10.05 -4.82 7.48
N ARG A 183 -10.57 -4.96 8.71
CA ARG A 183 -9.73 -4.94 9.92
C ARG A 183 -8.76 -6.11 9.98
N SER A 184 -9.16 -7.29 9.49
CA SER A 184 -8.27 -8.46 9.36
C SER A 184 -7.14 -8.19 8.36
N ASP A 185 -7.45 -7.59 7.21
CA ASP A 185 -6.44 -7.25 6.19
C ASP A 185 -5.46 -6.17 6.68
N VAL A 186 -5.96 -5.16 7.42
CA VAL A 186 -5.11 -4.17 8.10
C VAL A 186 -4.20 -4.86 9.12
N ALA A 187 -4.75 -5.75 9.96
CA ALA A 187 -3.95 -6.51 10.92
C ALA A 187 -2.86 -7.34 10.23
N ALA A 188 -3.19 -7.98 9.11
CA ALA A 188 -2.24 -8.72 8.30
C ALA A 188 -1.13 -7.81 7.78
N LEU A 189 -1.42 -6.61 7.25
CA LEU A 189 -0.39 -5.66 6.82
C LEU A 189 0.50 -5.18 7.98
N MET A 190 -0.08 -4.92 9.15
CA MET A 190 0.67 -4.51 10.35
C MET A 190 1.57 -5.63 10.87
N ALA A 191 1.08 -6.88 10.89
CA ALA A 191 1.87 -8.06 11.24
C ALA A 191 2.94 -8.36 10.17
N ASN A 192 2.64 -8.06 8.90
CA ASN A 192 3.50 -8.26 7.75
C ASN A 192 4.58 -7.19 7.57
N GLY A 193 4.86 -6.37 8.60
CA GLY A 193 6.20 -5.81 8.80
C GLY A 193 7.31 -6.87 8.81
N GLY A 194 6.95 -8.17 8.83
CA GLY A 194 7.78 -9.34 8.53
C GLY A 194 7.12 -10.45 7.69
N GLY A 195 6.18 -10.16 6.78
CA GLY A 195 5.40 -11.16 6.05
C GLY A 195 5.42 -11.06 4.51
N VAL A 196 5.16 -12.19 3.86
CA VAL A 196 5.62 -12.52 2.51
C VAL A 196 4.81 -11.86 1.39
N ALA A 197 5.26 -10.70 0.89
CA ALA A 197 4.74 -10.12 -0.34
C ALA A 197 5.17 -10.99 -1.55
N GLY A 198 4.21 -11.47 -2.35
CA GLY A 198 4.48 -12.31 -3.51
C GLY A 198 3.34 -12.36 -4.54
N GLN A 199 3.66 -12.80 -5.76
CA GLN A 199 2.68 -13.06 -6.82
C GLN A 199 2.65 -14.55 -7.15
N ALA A 200 1.45 -15.12 -7.28
CA ALA A 200 1.28 -16.46 -7.81
C ALA A 200 1.39 -16.46 -9.35
N TYR A 201 2.10 -17.44 -9.91
CA TYR A 201 2.18 -17.68 -11.36
C TYR A 201 2.18 -19.18 -11.66
N ARG A 202 1.75 -19.56 -12.86
CA ARG A 202 1.72 -20.96 -13.31
C ARG A 202 2.90 -21.26 -14.23
N TYR A 203 3.54 -22.39 -14.01
CA TYR A 203 4.52 -22.97 -14.92
C TYR A 203 4.21 -24.44 -15.13
N LEU A 204 3.92 -24.84 -16.36
CA LEU A 204 3.45 -26.20 -16.67
C LEU A 204 2.21 -26.56 -15.83
N ASP A 205 2.24 -27.68 -15.10
CA ASP A 205 1.20 -28.13 -14.16
C ASP A 205 1.40 -27.61 -12.72
N GLN A 206 2.42 -26.77 -12.50
CA GLN A 206 2.82 -26.29 -11.19
C GLN A 206 2.30 -24.87 -10.93
N GLN A 207 1.95 -24.61 -9.67
CA GLN A 207 1.65 -23.28 -9.16
C GLN A 207 2.85 -22.80 -8.35
N HIS A 208 3.29 -21.57 -8.61
CA HIS A 208 4.43 -20.96 -7.96
C HIS A 208 4.02 -19.67 -7.26
N VAL A 209 4.66 -19.35 -6.14
CA VAL A 209 4.57 -18.05 -5.46
C VAL A 209 5.99 -17.58 -5.18
N ALA A 210 6.43 -16.57 -5.95
CA ALA A 210 7.67 -15.85 -5.64
C ALA A 210 7.39 -14.84 -4.54
N ALA A 211 8.23 -14.81 -3.51
CA ALA A 211 7.84 -14.34 -2.19
C ALA A 211 9.06 -13.84 -1.38
N VAL A 212 8.95 -12.80 -0.56
CA VAL A 212 10.06 -12.39 0.34
C VAL A 212 9.82 -12.94 1.74
N GLY A 213 10.64 -13.91 2.18
CA GLY A 213 10.53 -14.53 3.50
C GLY A 213 10.84 -13.55 4.64
N ALA A 214 10.54 -13.96 5.88
CA ALA A 214 10.72 -13.15 7.10
C ALA A 214 12.17 -12.67 7.32
N THR A 215 13.15 -13.37 6.78
CA THR A 215 14.57 -13.02 6.79
C THR A 215 14.96 -11.97 5.73
N GLY A 216 14.00 -11.52 4.91
CA GLY A 216 14.23 -10.60 3.80
C GLY A 216 14.78 -11.26 2.53
N THR A 217 14.74 -12.59 2.43
CA THR A 217 15.29 -13.37 1.32
C THR A 217 14.19 -13.86 0.37
N LEU A 218 14.50 -13.97 -0.92
CA LEU A 218 13.55 -14.51 -1.90
C LEU A 218 13.31 -16.01 -1.63
N THR A 219 12.05 -16.39 -1.59
CA THR A 219 11.55 -17.75 -1.51
C THR A 219 10.61 -17.99 -2.68
N ASN A 220 10.72 -19.14 -3.34
CA ASN A 220 9.71 -19.62 -4.27
C ASN A 220 8.96 -20.78 -3.64
N LEU A 221 7.68 -20.57 -3.35
CA LEU A 221 6.79 -21.65 -2.92
C LEU A 221 6.25 -22.31 -4.18
N MET A 222 6.37 -23.64 -4.30
CA MET A 222 5.83 -24.37 -5.43
C MET A 222 4.86 -25.44 -4.95
N TRP A 223 3.76 -25.58 -5.66
CA TRP A 223 2.81 -26.67 -5.53
C TRP A 223 2.71 -27.40 -6.87
N SER A 224 2.82 -28.73 -6.84
CA SER A 224 2.60 -29.62 -7.99
C SER A 224 1.77 -30.81 -7.54
N PRO A 225 0.82 -31.31 -8.38
CA PRO A 225 0.07 -32.53 -8.10
C PRO A 225 0.94 -33.78 -7.88
N ALA A 226 2.20 -33.76 -8.31
CA ALA A 226 3.10 -34.91 -8.28
C ALA A 226 4.00 -35.01 -7.05
N THR A 227 4.32 -33.90 -6.36
CA THR A 227 5.47 -33.88 -5.43
C THR A 227 5.28 -33.16 -4.09
N ASP A 228 4.20 -32.41 -3.89
CA ASP A 228 3.79 -31.75 -2.63
C ASP A 228 4.95 -31.27 -1.70
N LYS A 229 5.86 -30.41 -2.20
CA LYS A 229 7.04 -29.92 -1.46
C LYS A 229 7.42 -28.46 -1.78
N VAL A 230 7.95 -27.76 -0.76
CA VAL A 230 8.47 -26.38 -0.80
C VAL A 230 9.94 -26.31 -0.32
N ILE A 231 10.73 -25.44 -1.00
CA ILE A 231 11.82 -24.55 -0.55
C ILE A 231 13.15 -24.72 -1.32
N GLN A 232 13.54 -23.65 -2.02
CA GLN A 232 14.93 -23.26 -2.24
C GLN A 232 15.06 -21.77 -1.89
N ASN A 233 15.92 -21.44 -0.92
CA ASN A 233 16.24 -20.06 -0.55
C ASN A 233 17.18 -19.47 -1.61
N TRP A 234 16.78 -18.39 -2.28
CA TRP A 234 17.61 -17.76 -3.31
C TRP A 234 18.23 -16.46 -2.79
N GLY A 235 19.47 -16.57 -2.28
CA GLY A 235 20.41 -15.45 -2.14
C GLY A 235 20.32 -14.60 -0.86
N SER A 236 21.44 -13.93 -0.57
CA SER A 236 21.86 -13.35 0.72
C SER A 236 21.53 -11.86 0.94
N SER A 237 20.77 -11.23 0.05
CA SER A 237 20.54 -9.77 0.07
C SER A 237 19.14 -9.44 0.59
N LYS A 238 19.02 -8.47 1.50
CA LYS A 238 17.71 -7.96 1.96
C LYS A 238 16.94 -7.36 0.79
N LEU A 239 15.81 -7.95 0.44
CA LEU A 239 14.91 -7.45 -0.58
C LEU A 239 13.97 -6.38 -0.01
N ALA A 240 13.57 -5.43 -0.85
CA ALA A 240 12.65 -4.36 -0.48
C ALA A 240 11.52 -4.28 -1.52
N GLY A 241 10.35 -4.79 -1.16
CA GLY A 241 9.14 -4.76 -1.98
C GLY A 241 8.75 -6.12 -2.56
N ARG A 242 7.61 -6.15 -3.26
CA ARG A 242 6.99 -7.36 -3.80
C ARG A 242 7.73 -7.85 -5.06
N PRO A 243 8.18 -9.12 -5.12
CA PRO A 243 8.77 -9.71 -6.31
C PRO A 243 7.68 -10.00 -7.36
N ILE A 244 8.09 -10.04 -8.62
CA ILE A 244 7.23 -10.35 -9.77
C ILE A 244 7.75 -11.62 -10.42
N GLY A 245 6.90 -12.64 -10.52
CA GLY A 245 7.19 -13.91 -11.20
C GLY A 245 6.31 -14.09 -12.43
N TYR A 246 6.89 -14.54 -13.54
CA TYR A 246 6.13 -14.84 -14.77
C TYR A 246 6.83 -15.88 -15.64
N THR A 247 6.09 -16.39 -16.62
CA THR A 247 6.57 -17.37 -17.60
C THR A 247 6.72 -16.70 -18.96
N HIS A 248 7.85 -16.89 -19.64
CA HIS A 248 8.07 -16.40 -21.00
C HIS A 248 8.92 -17.40 -21.80
N ASN A 249 8.52 -17.73 -23.02
CA ASN A 249 9.22 -18.67 -23.92
C ASN A 249 9.63 -20.00 -23.25
N GLY A 250 8.74 -20.56 -22.41
CA GLY A 250 9.01 -21.82 -21.70
C GLY A 250 9.96 -21.70 -20.51
N GLN A 251 10.30 -20.48 -20.10
CA GLN A 251 11.18 -20.18 -18.97
C GLN A 251 10.41 -19.49 -17.84
N GLN A 252 10.84 -19.72 -16.60
CA GLN A 252 10.39 -18.95 -15.45
C GLN A 252 11.32 -17.77 -15.24
N HIS A 253 10.76 -16.62 -14.88
CA HIS A 253 11.50 -15.41 -14.56
C HIS A 253 10.97 -14.82 -13.26
N VAL A 254 11.86 -14.35 -12.39
CA VAL A 254 11.51 -13.63 -11.17
C VAL A 254 12.36 -12.36 -11.07
N PHE A 255 11.74 -11.23 -10.76
CA PHE A 255 12.40 -9.96 -10.51
C PHE A 255 12.08 -9.46 -9.11
N ALA A 256 13.08 -8.87 -8.43
CA ALA A 256 12.88 -8.23 -7.13
C ALA A 256 13.81 -7.03 -6.96
N ARG A 257 13.34 -6.04 -6.21
CA ARG A 257 14.17 -4.88 -5.79
C ARG A 257 14.85 -5.19 -4.46
N SER A 258 16.11 -4.81 -4.32
CA SER A 258 16.87 -4.87 -3.05
C SER A 258 16.60 -3.64 -2.16
N SER A 259 16.96 -3.74 -0.88
CA SER A 259 17.00 -2.59 0.03
C SER A 259 17.98 -1.50 -0.41
N GLU A 260 18.90 -1.80 -1.32
CA GLU A 260 19.88 -0.87 -1.89
C GLU A 260 19.40 -0.23 -3.20
N ASN A 261 18.10 -0.35 -3.54
CA ASN A 261 17.51 0.15 -4.79
C ASN A 261 18.14 -0.44 -6.07
N THR A 262 18.58 -1.69 -6.03
CA THR A 262 19.01 -2.45 -7.22
C THR A 262 17.95 -3.49 -7.61
N ILE A 263 17.86 -3.84 -8.89
CA ILE A 263 16.97 -4.91 -9.37
C ILE A 263 17.79 -6.17 -9.60
N SER A 264 17.31 -7.28 -9.03
CA SER A 264 17.86 -8.62 -9.22
C SER A 264 16.90 -9.46 -10.08
N HIS A 265 17.47 -10.33 -10.91
CA HIS A 265 16.73 -11.19 -11.84
C HIS A 265 17.20 -12.64 -11.72
N TRP A 266 16.22 -13.53 -11.54
CA TRP A 266 16.39 -14.98 -11.49
C TRP A 266 15.61 -15.61 -12.65
N TRP A 267 16.15 -16.65 -13.27
CA TRP A 267 15.43 -17.39 -14.32
C TRP A 267 15.79 -18.87 -14.39
N GLN A 268 14.86 -19.68 -14.92
CA GLN A 268 14.98 -21.13 -15.03
C GLN A 268 14.37 -21.62 -16.34
N VAL A 269 14.96 -22.67 -16.94
CA VAL A 269 14.40 -23.41 -18.07
C VAL A 269 14.05 -24.82 -17.62
N GLY A 270 12.81 -25.27 -17.83
CA GLY A 270 12.36 -26.60 -17.43
C GLY A 270 12.50 -26.84 -15.92
N MET A 271 12.98 -28.03 -15.54
CA MET A 271 13.31 -28.40 -14.15
C MET A 271 14.80 -28.19 -13.81
N ALA A 272 15.55 -27.41 -14.59
CA ALA A 272 16.99 -27.19 -14.39
C ALA A 272 17.29 -26.29 -13.16
N ILE A 273 18.56 -26.15 -12.78
CA ILE A 273 18.98 -25.27 -11.67
C ILE A 273 18.68 -23.79 -12.02
N TRP A 274 18.25 -23.00 -11.04
CA TRP A 274 17.99 -21.56 -11.19
C TRP A 274 19.28 -20.77 -11.48
N ASN A 275 19.23 -19.90 -12.49
CA ASN A 275 20.30 -18.97 -12.83
C ASN A 275 20.05 -17.61 -12.16
N THR A 276 21.10 -16.97 -11.68
CA THR A 276 21.05 -15.63 -11.07
C THR A 276 21.87 -14.63 -11.87
N SER A 277 21.31 -13.46 -12.17
CA SER A 277 22.09 -12.30 -12.59
C SER A 277 21.99 -11.22 -11.52
N SER A 278 23.08 -11.00 -10.80
CA SER A 278 23.25 -9.89 -9.87
C SER A 278 23.95 -8.76 -10.60
N GLY A 279 23.20 -7.83 -11.21
CA GLY A 279 23.88 -6.76 -11.94
C GLY A 279 23.07 -5.82 -12.82
N ILE A 280 21.73 -5.91 -12.92
CA ILE A 280 20.98 -4.87 -13.65
C ILE A 280 20.93 -3.60 -12.80
N ARG A 281 21.98 -2.77 -12.89
CA ARG A 281 22.04 -1.42 -12.32
C ARG A 281 21.22 -0.46 -13.18
N ALA A 282 19.91 -0.66 -13.24
CA ALA A 282 19.00 0.37 -13.73
C ALA A 282 18.70 1.35 -12.59
N ARG A 283 19.39 2.51 -12.55
CA ARG A 283 18.91 3.64 -11.74
C ARG A 283 17.66 4.19 -12.44
N ILE A 284 16.47 3.84 -11.96
CA ILE A 284 15.24 4.51 -12.40
C ILE A 284 15.31 5.94 -11.86
N ARG A 285 15.75 6.90 -12.70
CA ARG A 285 15.42 8.32 -12.48
C ARG A 285 13.99 8.49 -12.98
N SER A 286 13.06 8.78 -12.07
CA SER A 286 11.66 9.17 -12.30
C SER A 286 11.09 8.85 -13.69
N VAL A 287 10.16 7.89 -13.79
CA VAL A 287 9.33 7.77 -14.99
C VAL A 287 8.40 8.99 -15.01
N ARG A 288 8.72 10.02 -15.82
CA ARG A 288 7.71 11.03 -16.18
C ARG A 288 6.72 10.34 -17.11
N ALA A 289 5.43 10.45 -16.79
CA ALA A 289 4.38 10.09 -17.70
C ALA A 289 4.55 10.93 -18.99
N CYS A 290 4.93 10.28 -20.10
CA CYS A 290 4.96 10.93 -21.40
C CYS A 290 3.78 10.39 -22.21
N GLY A 291 2.78 11.23 -22.40
CA GLY A 291 1.72 10.99 -23.37
C GLY A 291 2.23 11.17 -24.79
N ARG A 292 1.55 10.48 -25.71
CA ARG A 292 1.66 10.49 -27.18
C ARG A 292 2.60 9.44 -27.79
N VAL A 293 1.96 8.51 -28.50
CA VAL A 293 2.59 7.51 -29.36
C VAL A 293 3.03 8.21 -30.64
N ASP A 294 4.31 8.53 -30.75
CA ASP A 294 5.00 8.71 -32.03
C ASP A 294 6.44 8.23 -31.89
N ARG A 295 6.88 7.48 -32.92
CA ARG A 295 8.09 6.62 -33.02
C ARG A 295 9.32 7.07 -32.19
N LEU A 296 9.84 6.17 -31.36
CA LEU A 296 11.17 6.28 -30.75
C LEU A 296 12.23 5.44 -31.52
N PRO A 297 13.46 5.96 -31.70
CA PRO A 297 14.59 5.20 -32.24
C PRO A 297 15.20 4.26 -31.19
N GLY A 298 15.97 3.27 -31.66
CA GLY A 298 16.30 2.03 -30.98
C GLY A 298 17.05 2.12 -29.64
N ILE A 299 16.73 1.16 -28.77
CA ILE A 299 17.51 0.80 -27.59
C ILE A 299 18.82 0.13 -28.07
N HIS A 300 19.97 0.74 -27.79
CA HIS A 300 21.27 0.08 -27.92
C HIS A 300 21.57 -0.71 -26.63
N MET A 301 21.55 -2.04 -26.71
CA MET A 301 22.19 -2.89 -25.72
C MET A 301 23.71 -2.88 -25.95
N LEU A 302 24.48 -2.49 -24.94
CA LEU A 302 25.92 -2.75 -24.90
C LEU A 302 26.14 -4.18 -24.42
N SER A 303 26.53 -5.08 -25.33
CA SER A 303 27.05 -6.40 -24.98
C SER A 303 28.45 -6.24 -24.39
N SER A 304 28.66 -6.71 -23.16
CA SER A 304 30.01 -7.06 -22.70
C SER A 304 30.11 -8.58 -22.65
N THR A 305 30.92 -9.12 -23.55
CA THR A 305 31.38 -10.50 -23.57
C THR A 305 32.39 -10.71 -22.45
N GLY A 306 32.21 -11.74 -21.63
CA GLY A 306 33.14 -12.10 -20.56
C GLY A 306 32.60 -13.17 -19.63
N ILE A 307 32.36 -14.38 -20.16
CA ILE A 307 32.09 -15.56 -19.34
C ILE A 307 33.44 -16.12 -18.87
N SER A 308 33.65 -16.19 -17.55
CA SER A 308 34.63 -17.11 -16.96
C SER A 308 33.86 -18.11 -16.11
N SER A 309 33.96 -19.38 -16.46
CA SER A 309 33.46 -20.51 -15.69
C SER A 309 34.61 -21.07 -14.84
N THR A 310 34.36 -21.27 -13.54
CA THR A 310 35.21 -22.13 -12.71
C THR A 310 34.36 -23.31 -12.25
N SER A 311 34.64 -24.48 -12.80
CA SER A 311 34.12 -25.77 -12.33
C SER A 311 35.17 -26.40 -11.41
N SER A 312 34.83 -26.62 -10.14
CA SER A 312 35.61 -27.48 -9.24
C SER A 312 35.08 -28.91 -9.35
N GLY A 313 35.85 -29.76 -10.03
CA GLY A 313 35.61 -31.21 -10.08
C GLY A 313 36.35 -31.89 -8.93
N ALA A 314 35.61 -32.65 -8.11
CA ALA A 314 36.18 -33.62 -7.19
C ALA A 314 35.91 -35.02 -7.74
N GLY A 315 36.96 -35.72 -8.18
CA GLY A 315 36.93 -37.16 -8.48
C GLY A 315 37.40 -37.98 -7.28
N PRO A 316 36.91 -39.20 -7.05
CA PRO A 316 37.31 -40.00 -5.89
C PRO A 316 38.63 -40.75 -6.16
N MET A 317 39.50 -40.80 -5.16
CA MET A 317 40.63 -41.73 -5.10
C MET A 317 40.15 -43.10 -4.62
N VAL A 318 40.48 -44.17 -5.35
CA VAL A 318 40.77 -45.48 -4.77
C VAL A 318 41.90 -46.11 -5.59
N SER A 319 42.91 -46.61 -4.89
CA SER A 319 44.06 -47.39 -5.37
C SER A 319 43.67 -48.79 -5.84
#